data_AF-A0A7S1N4W2-F1
#
_entry.id   AF-A0A7S1N4W2-F1
#
_cell.length_a   1.000
_cell.length_b   1.000
_cell.length_c   1.000
_cell.angle_alpha   90.00
_cell.angle_beta   90.00
_cell.angle_gamma   90.00
#
_symmetry.space_group_name_H-M   'P 1'
#
loop_
_entity.id
_entity.type
_entity.pdbx_description
1 polymer ?
#
loop_
_entity_poly.entity_id
_entity_poly.type
_entity_poly.pdbx_seq_one_letter_code
_entity_poly.pdbx_strand_id
1 'polypeptide(L)'
;KYTPAVRAGTSCFGRWIYLTRQVLSAQAIHAVCSCLSDWGLQPKMRLPTHSTALLIGGLGIYVTVQFFSLVWPDEGFARESKLWANRSIPFAFIQGWMHVPCGTLAVLDLIYIKDRQLLRHATDTLPRLIAYVSTYCVLYVAYCHFNHRMTGYWPYGFMYDLGSEFGWSWLVFTAVQACILCTFVVVSWCAVRFVPVWW
;
A
#
# COMPACT_ATOMS: atom_id res chain seq x y z
N LYS A 1 26.49 1.34 13.44
CA LYS A 1 26.56 2.60 12.65
C LYS A 1 26.56 2.24 11.17
N TYR A 2 25.40 2.31 10.52
CA TYR A 2 25.27 2.03 9.09
C TYR A 2 25.72 3.25 8.30
N THR A 3 26.90 3.20 7.67
CA THR A 3 27.30 4.16 6.65
C THR A 3 26.71 3.70 5.32
N PRO A 4 25.70 4.39 4.76
CA PRO A 4 25.17 4.04 3.45
C PRO A 4 26.25 4.36 2.43
N ALA A 5 27.04 3.36 2.05
CA ALA A 5 27.84 3.44 0.84
C ALA A 5 26.83 3.64 -0.31
N VAL A 6 26.89 4.83 -0.90
CA VAL A 6 26.07 5.29 -2.03
C VAL A 6 26.44 4.46 -3.26
N ARG A 7 26.06 3.18 -3.27
CA ARG A 7 25.82 2.44 -4.49
C ARG A 7 24.32 2.45 -4.69
N ALA A 8 23.80 3.63 -5.03
CA ALA A 8 22.52 3.78 -5.71
C ALA A 8 22.69 3.20 -7.13
N GLY A 9 22.95 1.89 -7.19
CA GLY A 9 22.93 1.14 -8.43
C GLY A 9 21.50 1.14 -8.95
N THR A 10 21.38 1.32 -10.24
CA THR A 10 20.20 1.35 -11.12
C THR A 10 19.43 0.02 -11.13
N SER A 11 19.22 -0.59 -9.96
CA SER A 11 18.37 -1.76 -9.78
C SER A 11 16.92 -1.34 -10.01
N CYS A 12 16.19 -2.09 -10.83
CA CYS A 12 14.73 -1.94 -10.98
C CYS A 12 14.00 -2.02 -9.62
N PHE A 13 14.65 -2.65 -8.63
CA PHE A 13 14.20 -2.77 -7.25
C PHE A 13 14.91 -1.71 -6.38
N GLY A 14 14.18 -0.63 -6.07
CA GLY A 14 14.67 0.45 -5.22
C GLY A 14 14.48 0.14 -3.73
N ARG A 15 15.32 0.75 -2.89
CA ARG A 15 15.21 0.72 -1.43
C ARG A 15 13.87 1.31 -0.99
N TRP A 16 13.57 2.53 -1.41
CA TRP A 16 12.38 3.24 -0.96
C TRP A 16 11.13 2.98 -1.82
N ILE A 17 9.95 3.20 -1.23
CA ILE A 17 8.64 3.24 -1.93
C ILE A 17 8.16 1.85 -2.38
N TYR A 18 8.73 0.77 -1.85
CA TYR A 18 8.39 -0.58 -2.32
C TYR A 18 6.89 -0.88 -2.15
N LEU A 19 6.36 -0.65 -0.96
CA LEU A 19 4.95 -0.83 -0.65
C LEU A 19 4.05 0.10 -1.49
N THR A 20 4.41 1.38 -1.61
CA THR A 20 3.63 2.37 -2.34
C THR A 20 3.56 2.08 -3.84
N ARG A 21 4.66 1.60 -4.45
CA ARG A 21 4.66 1.15 -5.84
C ARG A 21 3.72 -0.03 -6.06
N GLN A 22 3.72 -0.99 -5.14
CA GLN A 22 2.78 -2.12 -5.20
C GLN A 22 1.34 -1.64 -5.10
N VAL A 23 1.05 -0.72 -4.18
CA VAL A 23 -0.32 -0.18 -3.99
C VAL A 23 -0.77 0.64 -5.19
N LEU A 24 0.07 1.53 -5.73
CA LEU A 24 -0.25 2.27 -6.97
C LEU A 24 -0.50 1.32 -8.15
N SER A 25 0.31 0.27 -8.28
CA SER A 25 0.14 -0.73 -9.34
C SER A 25 -1.17 -1.49 -9.16
N ALA A 26 -1.50 -1.88 -7.92
CA ALA A 26 -2.74 -2.57 -7.61
C ALA A 26 -3.97 -1.68 -7.85
N GLN A 27 -3.91 -0.40 -7.47
CA GLN A 27 -4.95 0.59 -7.76
C GLN A 27 -5.12 0.82 -9.26
N ALA A 28 -4.03 0.92 -10.03
CA ALA A 28 -4.09 1.08 -11.47
C ALA A 28 -4.73 -0.14 -12.16
N ILE A 29 -4.31 -1.36 -11.80
CA ILE A 29 -4.90 -2.60 -12.32
C ILE A 29 -6.38 -2.68 -11.94
N HIS A 30 -6.71 -2.38 -10.68
CA HIS A 30 -8.09 -2.39 -10.20
C HIS A 30 -8.97 -1.38 -10.95
N ALA A 31 -8.48 -0.17 -11.17
CA ALA A 31 -9.18 0.87 -11.93
C ALA A 31 -9.41 0.45 -13.40
N VAL A 32 -8.38 -0.07 -14.08
CA VAL A 32 -8.52 -0.58 -15.46
C VAL A 32 -9.55 -1.70 -15.54
N CYS A 33 -9.47 -2.70 -14.65
CA CYS A 33 -10.45 -3.79 -14.59
C CYS A 33 -11.88 -3.28 -14.32
N SER A 34 -12.01 -2.24 -13.51
CA SER A 34 -13.30 -1.60 -13.20
C SER A 34 -13.87 -0.91 -14.43
N CYS A 35 -13.07 -0.10 -15.14
CA CYS A 35 -13.48 0.56 -16.38
C CYS A 35 -13.88 -0.45 -17.46
N LEU A 36 -13.08 -1.52 -17.65
CA LEU A 36 -13.41 -2.57 -18.62
C LEU A 36 -14.73 -3.27 -18.30
N SER A 37 -15.01 -3.48 -17.01
CA SER A 37 -16.29 -4.02 -16.56
C SER A 37 -17.45 -3.07 -16.83
N ASP A 38 -17.32 -1.80 -16.46
CA ASP A 38 -18.41 -0.82 -16.52
C ASP A 38 -18.71 -0.35 -17.95
N TRP A 39 -17.73 -0.42 -18.86
CA TRP A 39 -17.96 -0.26 -20.30
C TRP A 39 -18.54 -1.51 -20.98
N GLY A 40 -18.82 -2.58 -20.24
CA GLY A 40 -19.40 -3.81 -20.78
C GLY A 40 -18.42 -4.68 -21.57
N LEU A 41 -17.14 -4.32 -21.62
CA LEU A 41 -16.11 -5.11 -22.33
C LEU A 41 -15.75 -6.39 -21.58
N GLN A 42 -15.77 -6.36 -20.24
CA GLN A 42 -15.51 -7.52 -19.37
C GLN A 42 -16.48 -7.58 -18.17
N PRO A 43 -17.79 -7.86 -18.38
CA PRO A 43 -18.80 -7.80 -17.31
C PRO A 43 -18.53 -8.72 -16.12
N LYS A 44 -17.81 -9.84 -16.35
CA LYS A 44 -17.42 -10.80 -15.30
C LYS A 44 -16.48 -10.19 -14.26
N MET A 45 -15.81 -9.08 -14.57
CA MET A 45 -14.89 -8.38 -13.66
C MET A 45 -15.61 -7.45 -12.67
N ARG A 46 -16.93 -7.22 -12.82
CA ARG A 46 -17.68 -6.31 -11.93
C ARG A 46 -17.64 -6.78 -10.49
N LEU A 47 -18.01 -8.04 -10.23
CA LEU A 47 -18.07 -8.58 -8.87
C LEU A 47 -16.66 -8.66 -8.22
N PRO A 48 -15.62 -9.21 -8.88
CA PRO A 48 -14.27 -9.24 -8.32
C PRO A 48 -13.68 -7.85 -8.00
N THR A 49 -13.90 -6.86 -8.86
CA THR A 49 -13.40 -5.50 -8.59
C THR A 49 -14.12 -4.87 -7.40
N HIS A 50 -15.43 -5.10 -7.23
CA HIS A 50 -16.16 -4.64 -6.05
C HIS A 50 -15.76 -5.41 -4.77
N SER A 51 -15.53 -6.73 -4.87
CA SER A 51 -15.16 -7.54 -3.69
C SER A 51 -13.77 -7.19 -3.15
N THR A 52 -12.85 -6.77 -4.01
CA THR A 52 -11.48 -6.39 -3.64
C THR A 52 -11.31 -4.89 -3.35
N ALA A 53 -12.29 -4.05 -3.69
CA ALA A 53 -12.21 -2.60 -3.54
C ALA A 53 -11.90 -2.16 -2.11
N LEU A 54 -12.49 -2.81 -1.09
CA LEU A 54 -12.21 -2.47 0.31
C LEU A 54 -10.75 -2.74 0.72
N LEU A 55 -10.16 -3.83 0.23
CA LEU A 55 -8.74 -4.12 0.50
C LEU A 55 -7.86 -3.10 -0.22
N ILE A 56 -8.10 -2.85 -1.52
CA ILE A 56 -7.31 -1.92 -2.33
C ILE A 56 -7.41 -0.49 -1.78
N GLY A 57 -8.62 -0.06 -1.42
CA GLY A 57 -8.84 1.23 -0.77
C GLY A 57 -8.18 1.32 0.60
N GLY A 58 -8.33 0.28 1.43
CA GLY A 58 -7.68 0.18 2.73
C GLY A 58 -6.15 0.26 2.62
N LEU A 59 -5.55 -0.41 1.63
CA LEU A 59 -4.12 -0.33 1.31
C LEU A 59 -3.69 1.08 0.88
N GLY A 60 -4.49 1.74 0.05
CA GLY A 60 -4.25 3.12 -0.38
C GLY A 60 -4.15 4.07 0.82
N ILE A 61 -5.15 4.04 1.70
CA ILE A 61 -5.18 4.87 2.93
C ILE A 61 -4.04 4.48 3.86
N TYR A 62 -3.84 3.18 4.10
CA TYR A 62 -2.78 2.65 4.96
C TYR A 62 -1.41 3.16 4.54
N VAL A 63 -1.04 3.07 3.26
CA VAL A 63 0.26 3.52 2.77
C VAL A 63 0.44 5.03 2.90
N THR A 64 -0.60 5.82 2.58
CA THR A 64 -0.55 7.27 2.74
C THR A 64 -0.30 7.64 4.20
N VAL A 65 -1.07 7.06 5.13
CA VAL A 65 -0.93 7.37 6.57
C VAL A 65 0.41 6.89 7.10
N GLN A 66 0.83 5.65 6.81
CA GLN A 66 2.12 5.11 7.23
C GLN A 66 3.29 5.97 6.79
N PHE A 67 3.26 6.48 5.55
CA PHE A 67 4.30 7.38 5.07
C PHE A 67 4.37 8.66 5.89
N PHE A 68 3.24 9.36 6.08
CA PHE A 68 3.25 10.62 6.83
C PHE A 68 3.44 10.44 8.34
N SER A 69 3.08 9.30 8.90
CA SER A 69 3.23 9.01 10.34
C SER A 69 4.60 8.45 10.70
N LEU A 70 5.21 7.61 9.86
CA LEU A 70 6.47 6.92 10.19
C LEU A 70 7.67 7.40 9.37
N VAL A 71 7.50 7.68 8.09
CA VAL A 71 8.63 7.97 7.18
C VAL A 71 8.92 9.46 7.12
N TRP A 72 7.89 10.29 6.96
CA TRP A 72 8.05 11.74 6.86
C TRP A 72 8.76 12.38 8.06
N PRO A 73 8.45 12.03 9.32
CA PRO A 73 9.14 12.60 10.48
C PRO A 73 10.50 11.94 10.78
N ASP A 74 10.89 10.89 10.06
CA ASP A 74 12.15 10.18 10.32
C ASP A 74 13.38 11.03 9.94
N GLU A 75 14.37 11.07 10.83
CA GLU A 75 15.61 11.81 10.58
C GLU A 75 16.41 11.23 9.40
N GLY A 76 16.34 9.92 9.17
CA GLY A 76 16.95 9.27 8.03
C GLY A 76 16.38 9.79 6.71
N PHE A 77 15.05 9.86 6.62
CA PHE A 77 14.36 10.46 5.49
C PHE A 77 14.71 11.94 5.29
N ALA A 78 14.79 12.73 6.38
CA ALA A 78 15.19 14.13 6.31
C ALA A 78 16.63 14.30 5.80
N ARG A 79 17.57 13.48 6.29
CA ARG A 79 18.97 13.47 5.82
C ARG A 79 19.08 13.11 4.34
N GLU A 80 18.35 12.08 3.90
CA GLU A 80 18.33 11.66 2.50
C GLU A 80 17.69 12.73 1.61
N SER A 81 16.60 13.34 2.06
CA SER A 81 15.96 14.47 1.36
C SER A 81 16.92 15.65 1.19
N LYS A 82 17.69 15.99 2.22
CA LYS A 82 18.73 17.05 2.14
C LYS A 82 19.85 16.67 1.17
N LEU A 83 20.30 15.42 1.19
CA LEU A 83 21.32 14.92 0.26
C LEU A 83 20.86 15.07 -1.20
N TRP A 84 19.62 14.69 -1.51
CA TRP A 84 19.07 14.81 -2.86
C TRP A 84 18.74 16.25 -3.24
N ALA A 85 18.31 17.08 -2.29
CA ALA A 85 18.12 18.51 -2.51
C ALA A 85 19.43 19.21 -2.91
N ASN A 86 20.56 18.84 -2.30
CA ASN A 86 21.90 19.32 -2.70
C ASN A 86 22.31 18.90 -4.12
N ARG A 87 21.60 17.94 -4.72
CA ARG A 87 21.74 17.48 -6.11
C ARG A 87 20.62 18.03 -7.00
N SER A 88 19.91 19.05 -6.55
CA SER A 88 18.77 19.68 -7.25
C SER A 88 17.59 18.73 -7.51
N ILE A 89 17.46 17.64 -6.75
CA ILE A 89 16.32 16.72 -6.86
C ILE A 89 15.37 16.99 -5.69
N PRO A 90 14.10 17.38 -5.93
CA PRO A 90 13.12 17.67 -4.88
C PRO A 90 12.55 16.37 -4.29
N PHE A 91 13.40 15.54 -3.69
CA PHE A 91 13.09 14.18 -3.27
C PHE A 91 11.89 14.12 -2.32
N ALA A 92 11.85 14.93 -1.26
CA ALA A 92 10.73 14.96 -0.32
C ALA A 92 9.40 15.26 -1.01
N PHE A 93 9.38 16.21 -1.95
CA PHE A 93 8.17 16.55 -2.71
C PHE A 93 7.71 15.37 -3.58
N ILE A 94 8.63 14.75 -4.35
CA ILE A 94 8.32 13.58 -5.18
C ILE A 94 7.75 12.45 -4.33
N GLN A 95 8.35 12.21 -3.16
CA GLN A 95 7.90 11.20 -2.20
C GLN A 95 6.49 11.51 -1.71
N GLY A 96 6.23 12.72 -1.21
CA GLY A 96 4.88 13.13 -0.80
C GLY A 96 3.86 12.97 -1.94
N TRP A 97 4.23 13.42 -3.15
CA TRP A 97 3.37 13.35 -4.34
C TRP A 97 3.04 11.92 -4.78
N MET A 98 3.90 10.94 -4.51
CA MET A 98 3.58 9.53 -4.81
C MET A 98 2.64 8.90 -3.78
N HIS A 99 2.64 9.37 -2.53
CA HIS A 99 1.85 8.76 -1.46
C HIS A 99 0.47 9.39 -1.29
N VAL A 100 0.31 10.68 -1.56
CA VAL A 100 -0.99 11.38 -1.45
C VAL A 100 -2.05 10.75 -2.38
N PRO A 101 -1.78 10.49 -3.67
CA PRO A 101 -2.76 9.90 -4.58
C PRO A 101 -3.28 8.54 -4.12
N CYS A 102 -2.49 7.74 -3.40
CA CYS A 102 -2.95 6.43 -2.93
C CYS A 102 -4.22 6.54 -2.07
N GLY A 103 -4.20 7.42 -1.06
CA GLY A 103 -5.33 7.66 -0.19
C GLY A 103 -6.47 8.39 -0.90
N THR A 104 -6.15 9.40 -1.73
CA THR A 104 -7.17 10.15 -2.49
C THR A 104 -7.94 9.24 -3.46
N LEU A 105 -7.24 8.42 -4.25
CA LEU A 105 -7.84 7.47 -5.18
C LEU A 105 -8.66 6.40 -4.46
N ALA A 106 -8.21 5.95 -3.29
CA ALA A 106 -8.98 5.01 -2.45
C ALA A 106 -10.33 5.59 -2.03
N VAL A 107 -10.35 6.85 -1.58
CA VAL A 107 -11.60 7.53 -1.19
C VAL A 107 -12.50 7.77 -2.40
N LEU A 108 -11.94 8.22 -3.53
CA LEU A 108 -12.69 8.44 -4.76
C LEU A 108 -13.33 7.14 -5.26
N ASP A 109 -12.56 6.05 -5.34
CA ASP A 109 -13.08 4.75 -5.79
C ASP A 109 -14.23 4.27 -4.91
N LEU A 110 -14.03 4.23 -3.60
CA LEU A 110 -15.00 3.66 -2.66
C LEU A 110 -16.26 4.49 -2.46
N ILE A 111 -16.15 5.82 -2.46
CA ILE A 111 -17.27 6.71 -2.11
C ILE A 111 -18.00 7.21 -3.34
N TYR A 112 -17.28 7.49 -4.43
CA TYR A 112 -17.82 8.21 -5.58
C TYR A 112 -17.97 7.37 -6.84
N ILE A 113 -17.09 6.40 -7.07
CA ILE A 113 -17.08 5.64 -8.35
C ILE A 113 -17.88 4.35 -8.23
N LYS A 114 -17.71 3.59 -7.15
CA LYS A 114 -18.29 2.25 -7.01
C LYS A 114 -19.78 2.25 -6.67
N ASP A 115 -20.49 1.27 -7.21
CA ASP A 115 -21.88 0.99 -6.84
C ASP A 115 -21.93 0.50 -5.39
N ARG A 116 -22.60 1.27 -4.54
CA ARG A 116 -22.68 1.02 -3.10
C ARG A 116 -23.43 -0.26 -2.74
N GLN A 117 -24.50 -0.57 -3.45
CA GLN A 117 -25.29 -1.78 -3.19
C GLN A 117 -24.46 -3.01 -3.53
N LEU A 118 -23.78 -2.97 -4.68
CA LEU A 118 -22.89 -4.04 -5.10
C LEU A 118 -21.65 -4.15 -4.20
N LEU A 119 -21.06 -3.04 -3.76
CA LEU A 119 -19.96 -3.06 -2.79
C LEU A 119 -20.37 -3.78 -1.51
N ARG A 120 -21.53 -3.44 -0.94
CA ARG A 120 -22.05 -4.10 0.27
C ARG A 120 -22.18 -5.59 0.01
N HIS A 121 -22.94 -5.98 -1.02
CA HIS A 121 -23.15 -7.38 -1.37
C HIS A 121 -21.84 -8.16 -1.63
N ALA A 122 -20.88 -7.55 -2.33
CA ALA A 122 -19.61 -8.18 -2.68
C ALA A 122 -18.66 -8.35 -1.48
N THR A 123 -18.86 -7.58 -0.41
CA THR A 123 -17.96 -7.48 0.76
C THR A 123 -18.59 -7.96 2.06
N ASP A 124 -19.73 -8.64 2.00
CA ASP A 124 -20.53 -9.01 3.17
C ASP A 124 -19.95 -10.13 4.04
N THR A 125 -18.83 -10.76 3.64
CA THR A 125 -18.24 -11.85 4.43
C THR A 125 -16.91 -11.45 5.07
N LEU A 126 -16.92 -11.31 6.40
CA LEU A 126 -15.72 -11.11 7.22
C LEU A 126 -14.59 -12.12 6.91
N PRO A 127 -14.87 -13.44 6.71
CA PRO A 127 -13.83 -14.40 6.34
C PRO A 127 -13.09 -14.04 5.04
N ARG A 128 -13.78 -13.44 4.07
CA ARG A 128 -13.16 -13.04 2.80
C ARG A 128 -12.22 -11.84 3.00
N LEU A 129 -12.61 -10.87 3.82
CA LEU A 129 -11.73 -9.74 4.17
C LEU A 129 -10.49 -10.22 4.92
N ILE A 130 -10.65 -11.14 5.88
CA ILE A 130 -9.53 -11.78 6.58
C ILE A 130 -8.61 -12.47 5.57
N ALA A 131 -9.15 -13.30 4.68
CA ALA A 131 -8.37 -13.99 3.67
C ALA A 131 -7.58 -13.01 2.80
N TYR A 132 -8.20 -11.92 2.33
CA TYR A 132 -7.52 -10.89 1.54
C TYR A 132 -6.37 -10.21 2.29
N VAL A 133 -6.60 -9.79 3.53
CA VAL A 133 -5.56 -9.15 4.36
C VAL A 133 -4.42 -10.13 4.64
N SER A 134 -4.73 -11.36 5.05
CA SER A 134 -3.73 -12.38 5.34
C SER A 134 -2.91 -12.73 4.11
N THR A 135 -3.54 -12.94 2.96
CA THR A 135 -2.84 -13.21 1.69
C THR A 135 -1.93 -12.05 1.33
N TYR A 136 -2.40 -10.79 1.43
CA TYR A 136 -1.57 -9.63 1.13
C TYR A 136 -0.36 -9.54 2.07
N CYS A 137 -0.54 -9.71 3.38
CA CYS A 137 0.55 -9.64 4.35
C CYS A 137 1.62 -10.70 4.08
N VAL A 138 1.22 -11.94 3.80
CA VAL A 138 2.14 -13.04 3.45
C VAL A 138 2.91 -12.71 2.17
N LEU A 139 2.22 -12.25 1.12
CA LEU A 139 2.85 -11.88 -0.14
C LEU A 139 3.81 -10.71 0.03
N TYR A 140 3.43 -9.69 0.80
CA TYR A 140 4.27 -8.53 1.06
C TYR A 140 5.57 -8.91 1.77
N VAL A 141 5.50 -9.74 2.81
CA VAL A 141 6.68 -10.20 3.53
C VAL A 141 7.56 -11.07 2.63
N ALA A 142 6.96 -12.00 1.88
CA ALA A 142 7.68 -12.81 0.89
C ALA A 142 8.42 -11.93 -0.13
N TYR A 143 7.75 -10.88 -0.63
CA TYR A 143 8.36 -9.91 -1.53
C TYR A 143 9.51 -9.12 -0.90
N CYS A 144 9.39 -8.74 0.38
CA CYS A 144 10.49 -8.08 1.10
C CYS A 144 11.73 -8.98 1.20
N HIS A 145 11.54 -10.25 1.56
CA HIS A 145 12.64 -11.23 1.60
C HIS A 145 13.23 -11.49 0.22
N PHE A 146 12.38 -11.62 -0.82
CA PHE A 146 12.83 -11.79 -2.19
C PHE A 146 13.66 -10.59 -2.66
N ASN A 147 13.18 -9.37 -2.42
CA ASN A 147 13.91 -8.13 -2.70
C ASN A 147 15.26 -8.09 -1.99
N HIS A 148 15.28 -8.43 -0.69
CA HIS A 148 16.52 -8.47 0.08
C HIS A 148 17.50 -9.50 -0.46
N ARG A 149 17.03 -10.70 -0.82
CA ARG A 149 17.87 -11.76 -1.40
C ARG A 149 18.46 -11.36 -2.76
N MET A 150 17.71 -10.62 -3.58
CA MET A 150 18.19 -10.17 -4.88
C MET A 150 19.15 -8.98 -4.80
N THR A 151 18.90 -8.03 -3.90
CA THR A 151 19.60 -6.75 -3.89
C THR A 151 20.65 -6.64 -2.79
N GLY A 152 20.54 -7.44 -1.72
CA GLY A 152 21.30 -7.28 -0.49
C GLY A 152 20.78 -6.16 0.43
N TYR A 153 19.67 -5.51 0.07
CA TYR A 153 19.13 -4.36 0.79
C TYR A 153 17.67 -4.55 1.19
N TRP A 154 17.35 -4.16 2.42
CA TRP A 154 15.96 -4.09 2.87
C TRP A 154 15.26 -2.85 2.32
N PRO A 155 13.95 -2.92 2.01
CA PRO A 155 13.21 -1.75 1.56
C PRO A 155 13.21 -0.60 2.58
N TYR A 156 13.08 -0.93 3.87
CA TYR A 156 13.04 0.07 4.92
C TYR A 156 14.21 -0.06 5.89
N GLY A 157 14.70 1.07 6.41
CA GLY A 157 15.82 1.11 7.34
C GLY A 157 15.59 0.29 8.61
N PHE A 158 14.39 0.40 9.20
CA PHE A 158 14.03 -0.35 10.41
C PHE A 158 14.00 -1.88 10.20
N MET A 159 13.88 -2.37 8.96
CA MET A 159 13.86 -3.82 8.70
C MET A 159 15.23 -4.47 8.91
N TYR A 160 16.32 -3.69 8.92
CA TYR A 160 17.63 -4.23 9.32
C TYR A 160 17.62 -4.75 10.76
N ASP A 161 16.83 -4.14 11.64
CA ASP A 161 16.71 -4.54 13.05
C ASP A 161 15.89 -5.84 13.21
N LEU A 162 15.13 -6.24 12.19
CA LEU A 162 14.36 -7.49 12.18
C LEU A 162 15.23 -8.73 11.85
N GLY A 163 16.40 -8.54 11.23
CA GLY A 163 17.29 -9.62 10.79
C GLY A 163 16.95 -10.22 9.42
N SER A 164 17.90 -10.95 8.83
CA SER A 164 17.76 -11.64 7.54
C SER A 164 16.92 -12.92 7.61
N GLU A 165 16.98 -13.61 8.73
CA GLU A 165 16.26 -14.86 8.96
C GLU A 165 14.83 -14.61 9.42
N PHE A 166 13.90 -15.42 8.92
CA PHE A 166 12.50 -15.35 9.32
C PHE A 166 12.34 -15.91 10.74
N GLY A 167 12.16 -15.02 11.73
CA GLY A 167 12.03 -15.37 13.14
C GLY A 167 10.89 -14.67 13.86
N TRP A 168 10.93 -14.67 15.19
CA TRP A 168 9.88 -14.08 16.04
C TRP A 168 9.62 -12.58 15.73
N SER A 169 10.67 -11.81 15.49
CA SER A 169 10.56 -10.38 15.15
C SER A 169 9.77 -10.13 13.86
N TRP A 170 9.93 -11.00 12.85
CA TRP A 170 9.16 -10.94 11.60
C TRP A 170 7.69 -11.32 11.79
N LEU A 171 7.41 -12.31 12.65
CA LEU A 171 6.03 -12.67 13.02
C LEU A 171 5.33 -11.51 13.73
N VAL A 172 5.98 -10.91 14.73
CA VAL A 172 5.45 -9.75 15.45
C VAL A 172 5.24 -8.57 14.51
N PHE A 173 6.22 -8.25 13.67
CA PHE A 173 6.08 -7.19 12.65
C PHE A 173 4.88 -7.45 11.74
N THR A 174 4.75 -8.67 11.21
CA THR A 174 3.65 -9.04 10.31
C THR A 174 2.29 -8.93 11.01
N ALA A 175 2.19 -9.39 12.25
CA ALA A 175 0.97 -9.28 13.04
C ALA A 175 0.58 -7.82 13.30
N VAL A 176 1.54 -6.96 13.68
CA VAL A 176 1.29 -5.53 13.90
C VAL A 176 0.83 -4.85 12.61
N GLN A 177 1.52 -5.07 11.48
CA GLN A 177 1.13 -4.47 10.20
C GLN A 177 -0.23 -4.99 9.72
N ALA A 178 -0.53 -6.28 9.91
CA ALA A 178 -1.84 -6.84 9.60
C ALA A 178 -2.96 -6.19 10.43
N CYS A 179 -2.74 -5.99 11.74
CA CYS A 179 -3.69 -5.30 12.60
C CYS A 179 -3.95 -3.85 12.14
N ILE A 180 -2.89 -3.11 11.80
CA ILE A 180 -3.03 -1.74 11.32
C ILE A 180 -3.77 -1.70 9.96
N LEU A 181 -3.43 -2.61 9.04
CA LEU A 181 -4.13 -2.72 7.76
C LEU A 181 -5.61 -3.07 7.96
N CYS A 182 -5.93 -4.00 8.86
CA CYS A 182 -7.30 -4.32 9.24
C CYS A 182 -8.06 -3.07 9.71
N THR A 183 -7.43 -2.18 10.49
CA THR A 183 -8.05 -0.91 10.90
C THR A 183 -8.45 -0.06 9.68
N PHE A 184 -7.57 0.09 8.68
CA PHE A 184 -7.89 0.88 7.48
C PHE A 184 -8.92 0.22 6.56
N VAL A 185 -8.95 -1.11 6.51
CA VAL A 185 -10.00 -1.86 5.81
C VAL A 185 -11.36 -1.67 6.51
N VAL A 186 -11.39 -1.68 7.84
CA VAL A 186 -12.60 -1.40 8.63
C VAL A 186 -13.04 0.04 8.45
N VAL A 187 -12.13 1.02 8.44
CA VAL A 187 -12.45 2.42 8.15
C VAL A 187 -13.09 2.55 6.75
N SER A 188 -12.53 1.87 5.75
CA SER A 188 -13.07 1.83 4.39
C SER A 188 -14.48 1.21 4.34
N TRP A 189 -14.66 0.09 5.05
CA TRP A 189 -15.95 -0.61 5.19
C TRP A 189 -17.02 0.26 5.86
N CYS A 190 -16.64 0.98 6.92
CA CYS A 190 -17.50 1.95 7.60
C CYS A 190 -17.84 3.11 6.66
N ALA A 191 -16.87 3.63 5.91
CA ALA A 191 -17.08 4.74 5.00
C ALA A 191 -18.13 4.40 3.92
N VAL A 192 -18.06 3.21 3.33
CA VAL A 192 -19.04 2.71 2.35
C VAL A 192 -20.45 2.55 2.95
N ARG A 193 -20.57 2.26 4.25
CA ARG A 193 -21.86 2.09 4.93
C ARG A 193 -22.48 3.39 5.39
N PHE A 194 -21.68 4.29 5.97
CA PHE A 194 -22.19 5.39 6.77
C PHE A 194 -21.98 6.77 6.16
N VAL A 195 -21.07 6.95 5.19
CA VAL A 195 -20.92 8.26 4.54
C VAL A 195 -22.18 8.53 3.70
N PRO A 196 -22.95 9.59 3.98
CA PRO A 196 -24.09 9.94 3.16
C PRO A 196 -23.60 10.34 1.77
N VAL A 197 -24.27 9.82 0.74
CA VAL A 197 -24.03 10.19 -0.66
C VAL A 197 -25.36 10.65 -1.22
N TRP A 198 -25.33 11.82 -1.85
CA TRP A 198 -26.53 12.58 -2.22
C TRP A 198 -26.95 12.33 -3.68
N TRP A 199 -26.40 11.31 -4.33
CA TRP A 199 -26.70 10.92 -5.71
C TRP A 199 -27.04 9.44 -5.80
#